data_AF-A0A261KIX7-F1
#
_entry.id   AF-A0A261KIX7-F1
#
_cell.length_a   1.000
_cell.length_b   1.000
_cell.length_c   1.000
_cell.angle_alpha   90.00
_cell.angle_beta   90.00
_cell.angle_gamma   90.00
#
_symmetry.space_group_name_H-M   'P 1'
#
loop_
_entity.id
_entity.type
_entity.pdbx_description
1 polymer ?
#
loop_
_entity_poly.entity_id
_entity_poly.type
_entity_poly.pdbx_seq_one_letter_code
_entity_poly.pdbx_strand_id
1 'polypeptide(L)'
;MEPFSSEDPDINNPLTITLNKLNVNFQKAIQAGIDGKVVITGAGLQPDVGGNVEVSQGKVFLNEAAGLASEFAATGENQTDGASFGLGEFEIGLNNFQVTLTDSLQMISPGLANFQAIGDLKINGTLSDIRPSGTINLEAGTINLFSTDLRLDRSYNNTAKFIPNNGLDPVLDIQLLASAFETSGSSAPRSSSAFSAETIDAPSPGTLNSSRKVEIMATAKGPLSKLENNLELTSSPERSETQIVSLLGGNIVDTLSADRNLALANVASTALFSNIQQDIIEATGLSEFRIFPATIPKSGSQRASSLGWSRSWY
;
A
#
# COMPACT_ATOMS: atom_id res chain seq x y z
N MET A 1 39.58 -29.65 -14.61
CA MET A 1 38.42 -29.28 -15.45
C MET A 1 38.70 -27.88 -15.93
N GLU A 2 39.11 -27.74 -17.20
CA GLU A 2 39.28 -26.42 -17.81
C GLU A 2 37.89 -25.80 -18.00
N PRO A 3 37.73 -24.49 -17.74
CA PRO A 3 36.48 -23.80 -18.03
C PRO A 3 36.22 -23.80 -19.54
N PHE A 4 34.98 -24.07 -19.93
CA PHE A 4 34.55 -24.06 -21.33
C PHE A 4 34.87 -22.71 -21.98
N SER A 5 35.72 -22.71 -23.01
CA SER A 5 36.08 -21.52 -23.79
C SER A 5 34.90 -21.07 -24.67
N SER A 6 34.89 -19.80 -25.10
CA SER A 6 33.86 -19.24 -25.99
C SER A 6 33.79 -19.88 -27.39
N GLU A 7 34.66 -20.85 -27.69
CA GLU A 7 34.71 -21.58 -28.97
C GLU A 7 34.30 -23.05 -28.84
N ASP A 8 33.74 -23.47 -27.68
CA ASP A 8 33.31 -24.85 -27.48
C ASP A 8 32.05 -25.20 -28.29
N PRO A 9 32.05 -26.30 -29.09
CA PRO A 9 30.87 -26.73 -29.85
C PRO A 9 29.63 -27.01 -28.98
N ASP A 10 29.81 -27.33 -27.69
CA ASP A 10 28.72 -27.58 -26.74
C ASP A 10 27.99 -26.31 -26.29
N ILE A 11 28.50 -25.10 -26.60
CA ILE A 11 27.75 -23.82 -26.46
C ILE A 11 26.43 -23.86 -27.24
N ASN A 12 26.39 -24.66 -28.32
CA ASN A 12 25.20 -24.83 -29.15
C ASN A 12 24.24 -25.92 -28.65
N ASN A 13 24.50 -26.55 -27.48
CA ASN A 13 23.59 -27.52 -26.90
C ASN A 13 22.73 -26.84 -25.81
N PRO A 14 21.55 -26.30 -26.16
CA PRO A 14 20.71 -25.61 -25.20
C PRO A 14 20.20 -26.55 -24.11
N LEU A 15 20.36 -26.17 -22.85
CA LEU A 15 19.63 -26.81 -21.76
C LEU A 15 18.18 -26.29 -21.79
N THR A 16 17.28 -27.14 -22.26
CA THR A 16 15.84 -26.83 -22.26
C THR A 16 15.18 -27.39 -21.00
N ILE A 17 14.57 -26.51 -20.22
CA ILE A 17 13.78 -26.84 -19.04
C ILE A 17 12.30 -26.60 -19.38
N THR A 18 11.48 -27.62 -19.22
CA THR A 18 10.02 -27.49 -19.37
C THR A 18 9.39 -27.36 -17.99
N LEU A 19 8.66 -26.28 -17.78
CA LEU A 19 7.92 -25.98 -16.56
C LEU A 19 6.47 -26.44 -16.75
N ASN A 20 6.07 -27.46 -15.99
CA ASN A 20 4.71 -28.01 -16.05
C ASN A 20 4.02 -27.77 -14.71
N LYS A 21 3.19 -26.72 -14.65
CA LYS A 21 2.39 -26.29 -13.50
C LYS A 21 3.24 -26.16 -12.24
N LEU A 22 4.38 -25.49 -12.37
CA LEU A 22 5.30 -25.29 -11.26
C LEU A 22 4.72 -24.25 -10.31
N ASN A 23 4.41 -24.65 -9.08
CA ASN A 23 4.05 -23.70 -8.03
C ASN A 23 5.32 -23.10 -7.43
N VAL A 24 5.52 -21.80 -7.63
CA VAL A 24 6.65 -21.05 -7.11
C VAL A 24 6.22 -20.26 -5.88
N ASN A 25 7.05 -20.30 -4.84
CA ASN A 25 7.01 -19.37 -3.72
C ASN A 25 8.44 -18.88 -3.47
N PHE A 26 8.73 -17.68 -3.97
CA PHE A 26 10.07 -17.11 -3.92
C PHE A 26 10.12 -15.95 -2.93
N GLN A 27 10.87 -16.17 -1.83
CA GLN A 27 11.25 -15.16 -0.84
C GLN A 27 10.11 -14.24 -0.38
N LYS A 28 8.87 -14.76 -0.33
CA LYS A 28 7.63 -14.02 -0.05
C LYS A 28 7.30 -12.90 -1.04
N ALA A 29 8.15 -12.62 -2.02
CA ALA A 29 7.91 -11.62 -3.04
C ALA A 29 6.94 -12.13 -4.11
N ILE A 30 7.00 -13.41 -4.46
CA ILE A 30 6.17 -13.98 -5.53
C ILE A 30 5.62 -15.33 -5.09
N GLN A 31 4.32 -15.53 -5.31
CA GLN A 31 3.64 -16.81 -5.22
C GLN A 31 2.82 -17.01 -6.49
N ALA A 32 3.16 -17.96 -7.36
CA ALA A 32 2.46 -18.12 -8.64
C ALA A 32 2.58 -19.53 -9.21
N GLY A 33 1.63 -19.89 -10.08
CA GLY A 33 1.75 -21.01 -11.00
C GLY A 33 2.57 -20.57 -12.21
N ILE A 34 3.53 -21.41 -12.61
CA ILE A 34 4.42 -21.15 -13.74
C ILE A 34 4.37 -22.32 -14.72
N ASP A 35 4.04 -22.02 -15.97
CA ASP A 35 4.01 -22.94 -17.09
C ASP A 35 4.86 -22.42 -18.24
N GLY A 36 5.48 -23.31 -19.01
CA GLY A 36 6.17 -22.95 -20.24
C GLY A 36 7.55 -23.58 -20.40
N LYS A 37 8.44 -22.88 -21.12
CA LYS A 37 9.73 -23.39 -21.52
C LYS A 37 10.81 -22.34 -21.28
N VAL A 38 11.84 -22.75 -20.55
CA VAL A 38 13.07 -21.97 -20.33
C VAL A 38 14.19 -22.63 -21.11
N VAL A 39 14.99 -21.83 -21.80
CA VAL A 39 16.13 -22.28 -22.59
C VAL A 39 17.36 -21.56 -22.07
N ILE A 40 18.33 -22.33 -21.58
CA ILE A 40 19.61 -21.81 -21.11
C ILE A 40 20.66 -22.15 -22.18
N THR A 41 21.34 -21.12 -22.65
CA THR A 41 22.41 -21.16 -23.65
C THR A 41 23.64 -20.42 -23.12
N GLY A 42 24.71 -20.32 -23.90
CA GLY A 42 25.93 -19.61 -23.49
C GLY A 42 26.90 -20.47 -22.66
N ALA A 43 28.00 -19.86 -22.23
CA ALA A 43 29.07 -20.55 -21.52
C ALA A 43 28.77 -20.67 -20.01
N GLY A 44 29.36 -21.64 -19.32
CA GLY A 44 29.06 -21.95 -17.91
C GLY A 44 29.25 -20.81 -16.89
N LEU A 45 29.96 -19.73 -17.26
CA LEU A 45 30.14 -18.53 -16.42
C LEU A 45 29.32 -17.32 -16.88
N GLN A 46 28.74 -17.36 -18.08
CA GLN A 46 27.91 -16.31 -18.67
C GLN A 46 26.74 -16.96 -19.41
N PRO A 47 25.80 -17.58 -18.68
CA PRO A 47 24.64 -18.20 -19.31
C PRO A 47 23.67 -17.13 -19.81
N ASP A 48 23.03 -17.40 -20.94
CA ASP A 48 21.94 -16.61 -21.49
C ASP A 48 20.63 -17.40 -21.35
N VAL A 49 19.65 -16.80 -20.68
CA VAL A 49 18.35 -17.37 -20.38
C VAL A 49 17.29 -16.73 -21.27
N GLY A 50 16.68 -17.56 -22.10
CA GLY A 50 15.53 -17.21 -22.93
C GLY A 50 14.36 -18.15 -22.70
N GLY A 51 13.30 -17.98 -23.48
CA GLY A 51 12.12 -18.84 -23.44
C GLY A 51 10.82 -18.07 -23.29
N ASN A 52 9.76 -18.80 -22.98
CA ASN A 52 8.41 -18.31 -22.88
C ASN A 52 7.74 -18.93 -21.65
N VAL A 53 7.29 -18.08 -20.75
CA VAL A 53 6.73 -18.45 -19.47
C VAL A 53 5.40 -17.75 -19.28
N GLU A 54 4.40 -18.53 -18.90
CA GLU A 54 3.11 -18.06 -18.45
C GLU A 54 3.07 -18.07 -16.93
N VAL A 55 2.59 -16.98 -16.35
CA VAL A 55 2.43 -16.81 -14.90
C VAL A 55 0.94 -16.70 -14.62
N SER A 56 0.39 -17.72 -13.97
CA SER A 56 -1.03 -17.85 -13.65
C SER A 56 -1.27 -17.90 -12.15
N GLN A 57 -2.48 -17.52 -11.74
CA GLN A 57 -2.94 -17.53 -10.34
C GLN A 57 -1.98 -16.87 -9.33
N GLY A 58 -1.23 -15.87 -9.78
CA GLY A 58 -0.10 -15.35 -9.02
C GLY A 58 -0.41 -14.15 -8.13
N LYS A 59 0.41 -14.00 -7.09
CA LYS A 59 0.49 -12.88 -6.16
C LYS A 59 1.92 -12.38 -6.12
N VAL A 60 2.11 -11.09 -6.38
CA VAL A 60 3.37 -10.39 -6.26
C VAL A 60 3.24 -9.38 -5.13
N PHE A 61 4.08 -9.51 -4.12
CA PHE A 61 4.18 -8.56 -3.03
C PHE A 61 5.22 -7.50 -3.38
N LEU A 62 4.74 -6.29 -3.67
CA LEU A 62 5.53 -5.23 -4.31
C LEU A 62 6.67 -4.73 -3.44
N ASN A 63 6.46 -4.63 -2.12
CA ASN A 63 7.46 -4.10 -1.19
C ASN A 63 8.64 -5.07 -1.07
N GLU A 64 8.35 -6.37 -0.98
CA GLU A 64 9.30 -7.46 -0.94
C GLU A 64 10.05 -7.56 -2.28
N ALA A 65 9.33 -7.54 -3.41
CA ALA A 65 9.95 -7.57 -4.73
C ALA A 65 10.90 -6.39 -4.99
N ALA A 66 10.52 -5.18 -4.59
CA ALA A 66 11.37 -3.99 -4.69
C ALA A 66 12.62 -4.08 -3.79
N GLY A 67 12.48 -4.62 -2.58
CA GLY A 67 13.61 -4.89 -1.69
C GLY A 67 14.62 -5.85 -2.32
N LEU A 68 14.13 -6.94 -2.92
CA LEU A 68 14.99 -7.91 -3.61
C LEU A 68 15.70 -7.28 -4.82
N ALA A 69 14.97 -6.54 -5.67
CA ALA A 69 15.57 -5.86 -6.81
C ALA A 69 16.68 -4.88 -6.39
N SER A 70 16.49 -4.16 -5.28
CA SER A 70 17.49 -3.23 -4.74
C SER A 70 18.72 -3.95 -4.21
N GLU A 71 18.56 -5.13 -3.60
CA GLU A 71 19.67 -5.93 -3.07
C GLU A 71 20.48 -6.59 -4.20
N PHE A 72 19.82 -7.05 -5.26
CA PHE A 72 20.49 -7.51 -6.48
C PHE A 72 21.29 -6.39 -7.15
N ALA A 73 20.74 -5.17 -7.24
CA ALA A 73 21.45 -4.01 -7.79
C ALA A 73 22.64 -3.57 -6.91
N ALA A 74 22.49 -3.60 -5.58
CA ALA A 74 23.55 -3.21 -4.65
C ALA A 74 24.73 -4.20 -4.59
N THR A 75 24.49 -5.47 -4.93
CA THR A 75 25.55 -6.50 -4.98
C THR A 75 26.54 -6.27 -6.13
N GLY A 76 26.16 -5.44 -7.13
CA GLY A 76 27.04 -5.03 -8.24
C GLY A 76 28.01 -3.88 -7.92
N GLU A 77 27.87 -3.19 -6.78
CA GLU A 77 28.69 -1.99 -6.47
C GLU A 77 29.61 -2.12 -5.23
N ASN A 78 29.58 -3.24 -4.50
CA ASN A 78 30.49 -3.44 -3.35
C ASN A 78 30.86 -4.92 -3.11
N GLN A 79 31.70 -5.49 -3.97
CA GLN A 79 32.57 -6.62 -3.58
C GLN A 79 34.04 -6.24 -3.85
N THR A 80 34.61 -5.42 -2.96
CA THR A 80 36.07 -5.23 -2.89
C THR A 80 36.74 -6.05 -1.79
N ASP A 81 35.99 -6.82 -0.99
CA ASP A 81 36.57 -7.68 0.05
C ASP A 81 35.82 -9.02 0.17
N GLY A 82 36.29 -10.00 -0.60
CA GLY A 82 35.83 -11.38 -0.53
C GLY A 82 36.46 -12.19 -1.66
N ALA A 83 37.42 -13.05 -1.33
CA ALA A 83 38.18 -13.93 -2.22
C ALA A 83 37.64 -14.04 -3.66
N SER A 84 38.25 -13.27 -4.57
CA SER A 84 38.14 -13.51 -6.01
C SER A 84 38.80 -14.85 -6.32
N PHE A 85 38.01 -15.92 -6.30
CA PHE A 85 38.33 -17.10 -7.09
C PHE A 85 38.30 -16.59 -8.53
N GLY A 86 39.43 -16.55 -9.24
CA GLY A 86 39.61 -15.93 -10.57
C GLY A 86 38.78 -16.52 -11.73
N LEU A 87 37.51 -16.82 -11.45
CA LEU A 87 36.40 -17.00 -12.37
C LEU A 87 35.91 -15.57 -12.65
N GLY A 88 35.75 -15.19 -13.92
CA GLY A 88 35.20 -13.89 -14.28
C GLY A 88 33.85 -13.62 -13.61
N GLU A 89 33.41 -12.36 -13.59
CA GLU A 89 32.11 -11.96 -13.05
C GLU A 89 31.00 -12.87 -13.62
N PHE A 90 30.38 -13.65 -12.74
CA PHE A 90 29.25 -14.51 -13.11
C PHE A 90 28.04 -13.62 -13.34
N GLU A 91 27.65 -13.45 -14.60
CA GLU A 91 26.51 -12.63 -15.00
C GLU A 91 25.55 -13.47 -15.83
N ILE A 92 24.26 -13.42 -15.47
CA ILE A 92 23.20 -14.10 -16.19
C ILE A 92 22.58 -13.11 -17.18
N GLY A 93 22.69 -13.44 -18.47
CA GLY A 93 22.02 -12.73 -19.55
C GLY A 93 20.55 -13.15 -19.67
N LEU A 94 19.71 -12.19 -20.03
CA LEU A 94 18.32 -12.41 -20.42
C LEU A 94 18.18 -12.03 -21.89
N ASN A 95 17.70 -12.95 -22.71
CA ASN A 95 17.55 -12.73 -24.15
C ASN A 95 16.21 -13.25 -24.63
N ASN A 96 15.35 -12.32 -25.02
CA ASN A 96 14.00 -12.60 -25.48
C ASN A 96 13.22 -13.51 -24.53
N PHE A 97 13.41 -13.30 -23.21
CA PHE A 97 12.68 -14.03 -22.19
C PHE A 97 11.27 -13.45 -22.10
N GLN A 98 10.28 -14.21 -22.56
CA GLN A 98 8.88 -13.77 -22.65
C GLN A 98 8.12 -14.22 -21.40
N VAL A 99 7.47 -13.26 -20.75
CA VAL A 99 6.63 -13.46 -19.57
C VAL A 99 5.23 -12.96 -19.91
N THR A 100 4.26 -13.86 -19.86
CA THR A 100 2.84 -13.54 -20.03
C THR A 100 2.14 -13.67 -18.69
N LEU A 101 1.50 -12.61 -18.23
CA LEU A 101 0.71 -12.56 -17.02
C LEU A 101 -0.75 -12.89 -17.36
N THR A 102 -1.23 -14.03 -16.86
CA THR A 102 -2.61 -14.52 -17.06
C THR A 102 -3.38 -14.59 -15.75
N ASP A 103 -4.67 -14.90 -15.83
CA ASP A 103 -5.57 -15.07 -14.67
C ASP A 103 -5.56 -13.90 -13.67
N SER A 104 -5.41 -12.66 -14.16
CA SER A 104 -5.47 -11.43 -13.36
C SER A 104 -4.54 -11.46 -12.13
N LEU A 105 -3.23 -11.49 -12.39
CA LEU A 105 -2.16 -11.49 -11.39
C LEU A 105 -2.39 -10.40 -10.33
N GLN A 106 -2.33 -10.76 -9.05
CA GLN A 106 -2.48 -9.81 -7.95
C GLN A 106 -1.15 -9.14 -7.62
N MET A 107 -1.08 -7.83 -7.70
CA MET A 107 0.04 -7.01 -7.23
C MET A 107 -0.35 -6.32 -5.93
N ILE A 108 0.30 -6.70 -4.84
CA ILE A 108 -0.11 -6.38 -3.48
C ILE A 108 1.00 -5.56 -2.82
N SER A 109 0.66 -4.37 -2.33
CA SER A 109 1.46 -3.64 -1.36
C SER A 109 0.65 -3.59 -0.06
N PRO A 110 0.99 -4.40 0.97
CA PRO A 110 0.19 -4.49 2.19
C PRO A 110 -0.08 -3.13 2.83
N GLY A 111 -1.37 -2.83 3.06
CA GLY A 111 -1.81 -1.56 3.64
C GLY A 111 -1.84 -0.37 2.67
N LEU A 112 -1.39 -0.54 1.43
CA LEU A 112 -1.30 0.54 0.45
C LEU A 112 -2.08 0.25 -0.84
N ALA A 113 -1.87 -0.90 -1.47
CA ALA A 113 -2.45 -1.17 -2.79
C ALA A 113 -2.72 -2.65 -3.07
N ASN A 114 -3.70 -2.90 -3.94
CA ASN A 114 -3.98 -4.21 -4.51
C ASN A 114 -4.51 -4.03 -5.93
N PHE A 115 -3.74 -4.46 -6.92
CA PHE A 115 -4.10 -4.38 -8.34
C PHE A 115 -4.16 -5.76 -8.97
N GLN A 116 -5.03 -5.91 -9.96
CA GLN A 116 -5.13 -7.06 -10.84
C GLN A 116 -4.55 -6.67 -12.19
N ALA A 117 -3.62 -7.47 -12.69
CA ALA A 117 -2.88 -7.18 -13.90
C ALA A 117 -2.79 -8.36 -14.85
N ILE A 118 -2.79 -8.05 -16.14
CA ILE A 118 -2.51 -8.98 -17.23
C ILE A 118 -1.60 -8.31 -18.25
N GLY A 119 -0.96 -9.10 -19.10
CA GLY A 119 -0.20 -8.58 -20.23
C GLY A 119 1.11 -9.31 -20.46
N ASP A 120 1.85 -8.82 -21.46
CA ASP A 120 3.05 -9.48 -21.95
C ASP A 120 4.27 -8.59 -21.76
N LEU A 121 5.35 -9.20 -21.28
CA LEU A 121 6.67 -8.60 -21.17
C LEU A 121 7.70 -9.45 -21.88
N LYS A 122 8.50 -8.80 -22.72
CA LYS A 122 9.76 -9.35 -23.22
C LYS A 122 10.90 -8.73 -22.44
N ILE A 123 11.67 -9.57 -21.77
CA ILE A 123 12.77 -9.19 -20.90
C ILE A 123 14.09 -9.49 -21.62
N ASN A 124 14.95 -8.47 -21.70
CA ASN A 124 16.32 -8.58 -22.20
C ASN A 124 17.30 -7.94 -21.20
N GLY A 125 18.59 -8.03 -21.47
CA GLY A 125 19.62 -7.40 -20.65
C GLY A 125 20.32 -8.41 -19.75
N THR A 126 20.63 -8.03 -18.52
CA THR A 126 21.24 -8.92 -17.52
C THR A 126 20.45 -8.81 -16.21
N LEU A 127 20.76 -9.63 -15.21
CA LEU A 127 20.11 -9.49 -13.89
C LEU A 127 20.44 -8.16 -13.20
N SER A 128 21.56 -7.54 -13.55
CA SER A 128 21.97 -6.22 -13.05
C SER A 128 21.41 -5.07 -13.89
N ASP A 129 21.20 -5.28 -15.19
CA ASP A 129 20.59 -4.31 -16.13
C ASP A 129 19.39 -4.94 -16.85
N ILE A 130 18.27 -5.09 -16.13
CA ILE A 130 17.04 -5.67 -16.68
C ILE A 130 16.35 -4.64 -17.57
N ARG A 131 16.13 -5.02 -18.84
CA ARG A 131 15.53 -4.17 -19.89
C ARG A 131 14.24 -4.78 -20.43
N PRO A 132 13.10 -4.58 -19.74
CA PRO A 132 11.81 -5.09 -20.16
C PRO A 132 11.19 -4.23 -21.26
N SER A 133 10.37 -4.86 -22.09
CA SER A 133 9.53 -4.20 -23.10
C SER A 133 8.17 -4.85 -23.15
N GLY A 134 7.11 -4.04 -23.15
CA GLY A 134 5.76 -4.58 -23.18
C GLY A 134 4.77 -3.64 -22.50
N THR A 135 3.56 -4.13 -22.28
CA THR A 135 2.51 -3.36 -21.63
C THR A 135 1.73 -4.27 -20.70
N ILE A 136 1.60 -3.83 -19.46
CA ILE A 136 0.73 -4.45 -18.47
C ILE A 136 -0.55 -3.62 -18.41
N ASN A 137 -1.68 -4.29 -18.52
CA ASN A 137 -3.00 -3.70 -18.32
C ASN A 137 -3.44 -3.94 -16.88
N LEU A 138 -3.91 -2.89 -16.23
CA LEU A 138 -4.51 -2.98 -14.89
C LEU A 138 -6.02 -3.11 -15.07
N GLU A 139 -6.57 -4.28 -14.73
CA GLU A 139 -8.00 -4.58 -14.96
C GLU A 139 -8.88 -4.09 -13.81
N ALA A 140 -8.33 -4.12 -12.60
CA ALA A 140 -8.99 -3.66 -11.40
C ALA A 140 -7.95 -3.34 -10.33
N GLY A 141 -8.36 -2.60 -9.32
CA GLY A 141 -7.56 -2.46 -8.11
C GLY A 141 -8.00 -1.31 -7.24
N THR A 142 -7.33 -1.23 -6.11
CA THR A 142 -7.50 -0.19 -5.10
C THR A 142 -6.14 0.30 -4.65
N ILE A 143 -6.06 1.60 -4.41
CA ILE A 143 -4.95 2.22 -3.68
C ILE A 143 -5.54 3.06 -2.55
N ASN A 144 -5.01 2.86 -1.36
CA ASN A 144 -5.35 3.68 -0.21
C ASN A 144 -4.46 4.92 -0.22
N LEU A 145 -5.08 6.09 -0.40
CA LEU A 145 -4.40 7.37 -0.24
C LEU A 145 -4.96 8.04 1.02
N PHE A 146 -4.09 8.23 2.01
CA PHE A 146 -4.42 8.77 3.32
C PHE A 146 -5.43 7.92 4.09
N SER A 147 -6.73 8.26 4.00
CA SER A 147 -7.83 7.56 4.66
C SER A 147 -8.89 7.06 3.68
N THR A 148 -8.66 7.25 2.38
CA THR A 148 -9.63 6.99 1.32
C THR A 148 -9.12 5.93 0.35
N ASP A 149 -9.98 4.96 0.05
CA ASP A 149 -9.73 3.97 -1.00
C ASP A 149 -10.11 4.53 -2.37
N LEU A 150 -9.11 4.74 -3.22
CA LEU A 150 -9.32 5.05 -4.62
C LEU A 150 -9.33 3.75 -5.43
N ARG A 151 -10.31 3.62 -6.32
CA ARG A 151 -10.56 2.43 -7.14
C ARG A 151 -10.20 2.72 -8.58
N LEU A 152 -9.56 1.77 -9.24
CA LEU A 152 -9.26 1.86 -10.67
C LEU A 152 -10.54 2.03 -11.50
N ASP A 153 -10.56 3.03 -12.39
CA ASP A 153 -11.66 3.23 -13.33
C ASP A 153 -11.57 2.19 -14.45
N ARG A 154 -12.44 1.19 -14.40
CA ARG A 154 -12.47 0.11 -15.40
C ARG A 154 -12.90 0.55 -16.79
N SER A 155 -13.48 1.75 -16.93
CA SER A 155 -13.82 2.32 -18.23
C SER A 155 -12.62 3.01 -18.88
N TYR A 156 -11.57 3.30 -18.12
CA TYR A 156 -10.31 3.84 -18.60
C TYR A 156 -9.35 2.73 -19.03
N ASN A 157 -8.53 3.00 -20.04
CA ASN A 157 -7.48 2.07 -20.45
C ASN A 157 -6.25 2.21 -19.53
N ASN A 158 -6.31 1.58 -18.36
CA ASN A 158 -5.27 1.66 -17.35
C ASN A 158 -4.06 0.80 -17.75
N THR A 159 -2.91 1.43 -17.97
CA THR A 159 -1.72 0.74 -18.47
C THR A 159 -0.45 1.14 -17.72
N ALA A 160 0.48 0.20 -17.66
CA ALA A 160 1.88 0.40 -17.30
C ALA A 160 2.76 -0.11 -18.44
N LYS A 161 3.39 0.81 -19.17
CA LYS A 161 4.19 0.52 -20.35
C LYS A 161 5.68 0.47 -20.01
N PHE A 162 6.29 -0.67 -20.25
CA PHE A 162 7.73 -0.87 -20.07
C PHE A 162 8.48 -0.55 -21.35
N ILE A 163 9.51 0.29 -21.22
CA ILE A 163 10.40 0.71 -22.31
C ILE A 163 11.81 0.27 -21.92
N PRO A 164 12.56 -0.43 -22.80
CA PRO A 164 13.85 -1.04 -22.45
C PRO A 164 14.83 -0.13 -21.71
N ASN A 165 14.96 1.11 -22.16
CA ASN A 165 15.94 2.05 -21.63
C ASN A 165 15.53 2.69 -20.29
N ASN A 166 14.30 2.44 -19.82
CA ASN A 166 13.81 2.93 -18.53
C ASN A 166 13.97 1.87 -17.41
N GLY A 167 14.56 0.71 -17.72
CA GLY A 167 14.68 -0.39 -16.77
C GLY A 167 13.30 -0.82 -16.22
N LEU A 168 13.20 -0.91 -14.89
CA LEU A 168 11.99 -1.31 -14.18
C LEU A 168 11.01 -0.16 -13.88
N ASP A 169 11.22 1.05 -14.45
CA ASP A 169 10.34 2.21 -14.28
C ASP A 169 9.34 2.36 -15.44
N PRO A 170 8.11 1.82 -15.33
CA PRO A 170 7.13 1.92 -16.39
C PRO A 170 6.55 3.33 -16.53
N VAL A 171 6.12 3.65 -17.75
CA VAL A 171 5.26 4.81 -18.01
C VAL A 171 3.82 4.42 -17.72
N LEU A 172 3.22 5.06 -16.72
CA LEU A 172 1.83 4.87 -16.35
C LEU A 172 0.90 5.75 -17.18
N ASP A 173 -0.29 5.22 -17.45
CA ASP A 173 -1.47 5.98 -17.85
C ASP A 173 -2.67 5.33 -17.16
N ILE A 174 -3.04 5.86 -15.99
CA ILE A 174 -4.07 5.27 -15.13
C ILE A 174 -5.04 6.33 -14.60
N GLN A 175 -6.26 5.89 -14.31
CA GLN A 175 -7.32 6.70 -13.72
C GLN A 175 -7.95 5.97 -12.53
N LEU A 176 -8.13 6.68 -11.44
CA LEU A 176 -8.66 6.19 -10.19
C LEU A 176 -9.82 7.09 -9.73
N LEU A 177 -10.81 6.50 -9.09
CA LEU A 177 -12.03 7.16 -8.63
C LEU A 177 -12.27 6.90 -7.14
N ALA A 178 -12.73 7.92 -6.43
CA ALA A 178 -13.19 7.84 -5.05
C ALA A 178 -14.43 8.71 -4.82
N SER A 179 -15.05 8.54 -3.66
CA SER A 179 -16.15 9.38 -3.20
C SER A 179 -15.91 9.80 -1.75
N ALA A 180 -15.92 11.09 -1.50
CA ALA A 180 -15.80 11.68 -0.17
C ALA A 180 -17.09 12.41 0.22
N PHE A 181 -17.30 12.64 1.51
CA PHE A 181 -18.44 13.43 2.01
C PHE A 181 -17.94 14.73 2.65
N GLU A 182 -18.47 15.85 2.16
CA GLU A 182 -18.24 17.17 2.74
C GLU A 182 -19.41 17.52 3.67
N THR A 183 -19.12 17.89 4.90
CA THR A 183 -20.12 18.38 5.87
C THR A 183 -20.04 19.90 5.94
N SER A 184 -21.06 20.60 5.43
CA SER A 184 -21.17 22.04 5.63
C SER A 184 -21.70 22.32 7.03
N GLY A 185 -20.82 22.47 8.02
CA GLY A 185 -21.19 22.98 9.33
C GLY A 185 -21.60 24.44 9.23
N SER A 186 -22.88 24.75 9.37
CA SER A 186 -23.30 26.13 9.59
C SER A 186 -22.84 26.55 10.99
N SER A 187 -21.65 27.16 11.07
CA SER A 187 -21.21 27.91 12.24
C SER A 187 -22.08 29.17 12.34
N ALA A 188 -23.32 29.02 12.81
CA ALA A 188 -24.09 30.16 13.27
C ALA A 188 -23.29 30.79 14.43
N PRO A 189 -22.95 32.09 14.39
CA PRO A 189 -22.33 32.75 15.53
C PRO A 189 -23.30 32.62 16.70
N ARG A 190 -22.98 31.76 17.66
CA ARG A 190 -23.64 31.73 18.97
C ARG A 190 -23.32 33.07 19.61
N SER A 191 -24.24 34.02 19.49
CA SER A 191 -24.25 35.19 20.37
C SER A 191 -24.54 34.65 21.78
N SER A 192 -23.49 34.38 22.54
CA SER A 192 -23.60 34.02 23.95
C SER A 192 -23.99 35.28 24.72
N SER A 193 -25.28 35.59 24.78
CA SER A 193 -25.80 36.48 25.81
C SER A 193 -25.71 35.75 27.15
N ALA A 194 -24.77 36.16 28.00
CA ALA A 194 -24.45 35.53 29.29
C ALA A 194 -25.50 35.75 30.40
N PHE A 195 -26.79 35.88 30.06
CA PHE A 195 -27.87 36.20 31.01
C PHE A 195 -29.19 35.44 30.74
N SER A 196 -29.13 34.16 30.40
CA SER A 196 -30.35 33.33 30.34
C SER A 196 -30.12 31.99 31.02
N ALA A 197 -30.50 31.92 32.29
CA ALA A 197 -30.83 30.68 32.97
C ALA A 197 -32.28 30.31 32.61
N GLU A 198 -32.54 29.03 32.35
CA GLU A 198 -33.81 28.45 31.89
C GLU A 198 -34.27 28.82 30.47
N THR A 199 -33.80 28.05 29.49
CA THR A 199 -34.68 27.37 28.52
C THR A 199 -33.92 26.15 28.02
N ILE A 200 -34.47 24.95 28.23
CA ILE A 200 -34.08 23.77 27.45
C ILE A 200 -34.61 24.05 26.04
N ASP A 201 -33.78 24.64 25.19
CA ASP A 201 -34.09 24.75 23.78
C ASP A 201 -34.02 23.33 23.22
N ALA A 202 -35.19 22.76 22.92
CA ALA A 202 -35.27 21.51 22.18
C ALA A 202 -34.45 21.69 20.89
N PRO A 203 -33.61 20.73 20.49
CA PRO A 203 -32.88 20.84 19.24
C PRO A 203 -33.90 21.12 18.12
N SER A 204 -33.81 22.29 17.49
CA SER A 204 -34.71 22.67 16.40
C SER A 204 -34.70 21.56 15.35
N PRO A 205 -35.86 20.92 15.06
CA PRO A 205 -35.94 19.91 14.02
C PRO A 205 -35.82 20.60 12.66
N GLY A 206 -34.60 20.70 12.13
CA GLY A 206 -34.39 21.37 10.84
C GLY A 206 -32.95 21.50 10.37
N THR A 207 -31.93 21.45 11.24
CA THR A 207 -30.53 21.50 10.79
C THR A 207 -30.02 20.11 10.47
N LEU A 208 -30.58 19.50 9.41
CA LEU A 208 -29.93 18.38 8.75
C LEU A 208 -28.63 18.93 8.17
N ASN A 209 -27.50 18.60 8.79
CA ASN A 209 -26.18 18.81 8.22
C ASN A 209 -26.20 18.21 6.80
N SER A 210 -26.16 19.06 5.78
CA SER A 210 -26.16 18.57 4.40
C SER A 210 -24.78 17.98 4.13
N SER A 211 -24.68 16.65 4.16
CA SER A 211 -23.52 15.95 3.64
C SER A 211 -23.60 15.95 2.11
N ARG A 212 -22.56 16.46 1.46
CA ARG A 212 -22.47 16.46 0.00
C ARG A 212 -21.48 15.39 -0.43
N LYS A 213 -21.90 14.47 -1.30
CA LYS A 213 -20.99 13.55 -1.97
C LYS A 213 -20.13 14.35 -2.96
N VAL A 214 -18.81 14.19 -2.86
CA VAL A 214 -17.82 14.75 -3.78
C VAL A 214 -17.12 13.57 -4.45
N GLU A 215 -17.22 13.49 -5.77
CA GLU A 215 -16.52 12.48 -6.56
C GLU A 215 -15.12 12.99 -6.85
N ILE A 216 -14.12 12.18 -6.54
CA ILE A 216 -12.70 12.52 -6.70
C ILE A 216 -12.14 11.61 -7.78
N MET A 217 -11.38 12.20 -8.70
CA MET A 217 -10.69 11.50 -9.76
C MET A 217 -9.19 11.82 -9.68
N ALA A 218 -8.38 10.77 -9.61
CA ALA A 218 -6.93 10.86 -9.64
C ALA A 218 -6.42 10.25 -10.95
N THR A 219 -5.66 11.02 -11.72
CA THR A 219 -5.07 10.58 -12.99
C THR A 219 -3.56 10.62 -12.87
N ALA A 220 -2.87 9.53 -13.22
CA ALA A 220 -1.41 9.50 -13.23
C ALA A 220 -0.89 9.16 -14.62
N LYS A 221 -0.12 10.09 -15.20
CA LYS A 221 0.43 9.97 -16.57
C LYS A 221 1.91 10.29 -16.62
N GLY A 222 2.74 9.29 -16.90
CA GLY A 222 4.20 9.46 -16.99
C GLY A 222 4.97 8.38 -16.21
N PRO A 223 6.29 8.54 -16.07
CA PRO A 223 7.13 7.58 -15.34
C PRO A 223 6.65 7.39 -13.89
N LEU A 224 6.59 6.15 -13.42
CA LEU A 224 6.20 5.80 -12.06
C LEU A 224 7.15 6.42 -11.02
N SER A 225 8.46 6.50 -11.31
CA SER A 225 9.45 7.18 -10.46
C SER A 225 9.16 8.67 -10.23
N LYS A 226 8.35 9.29 -11.09
CA LYS A 226 7.94 10.70 -11.02
C LYS A 226 6.46 10.85 -10.69
N LEU A 227 5.84 9.83 -10.09
CA LEU A 227 4.40 9.80 -9.81
C LEU A 227 3.90 11.06 -9.10
N GLU A 228 4.65 11.58 -8.13
CA GLU A 228 4.28 12.80 -7.39
C GLU A 228 4.09 14.02 -8.30
N ASN A 229 4.87 14.15 -9.37
CA ASN A 229 4.78 15.27 -10.32
C ASN A 229 3.75 15.04 -11.43
N ASN A 230 3.32 13.79 -11.59
CA ASN A 230 2.48 13.33 -12.70
C ASN A 230 1.07 12.94 -12.25
N LEU A 231 0.76 13.14 -10.96
CA LEU A 231 -0.54 12.87 -10.36
C LEU A 231 -1.40 14.12 -10.38
N GLU A 232 -2.54 14.05 -11.06
CA GLU A 232 -3.53 15.12 -11.12
C GLU A 232 -4.79 14.70 -10.34
N LEU A 233 -5.24 15.57 -9.43
CA LEU A 233 -6.44 15.38 -8.62
C LEU A 233 -7.52 16.37 -9.04
N THR A 234 -8.69 15.83 -9.40
CA THR A 234 -9.87 16.62 -9.76
C THR A 234 -11.10 16.14 -9.00
N SER A 235 -12.16 16.96 -8.95
CA SER A 235 -13.38 16.56 -8.30
C SER A 235 -14.64 17.13 -8.94
N SER A 236 -15.77 16.46 -8.68
CA SER A 236 -17.10 16.95 -8.98
C SER A 236 -17.97 16.94 -7.71
N PRO A 237 -18.45 18.09 -7.22
CA PRO A 237 -18.21 19.45 -7.73
C PRO A 237 -16.73 19.88 -7.66
N GLU A 238 -16.35 20.92 -8.42
CA GLU A 238 -14.97 21.42 -8.49
C GLU A 238 -14.44 21.87 -7.12
N ARG A 239 -13.21 21.44 -6.80
CA ARG A 239 -12.46 21.78 -5.58
C ARG A 239 -11.00 22.06 -5.93
N SER A 240 -10.31 22.81 -5.08
CA SER A 240 -8.85 22.94 -5.19
C SER A 240 -8.17 21.63 -4.76
N GLU A 241 -6.96 21.40 -5.25
CA GLU A 241 -6.16 20.23 -4.86
C GLU A 241 -6.02 20.10 -3.33
N THR A 242 -5.76 21.21 -2.63
CA THR A 242 -5.68 21.25 -1.16
C THR A 242 -6.98 20.83 -0.47
N GLN A 243 -8.13 21.16 -1.06
CA GLN A 243 -9.44 20.71 -0.56
C GLN A 243 -9.63 19.22 -0.85
N ILE A 244 -9.24 18.73 -2.03
CA ILE A 244 -9.31 17.31 -2.39
C ILE A 244 -8.42 16.49 -1.43
N VAL A 245 -7.19 16.92 -1.19
CA VAL A 245 -6.28 16.27 -0.23
C VAL A 245 -6.88 16.25 1.18
N SER A 246 -7.53 17.34 1.61
CA SER A 246 -8.23 17.39 2.90
C SER A 246 -9.40 16.39 2.96
N LEU A 247 -10.15 16.24 1.87
CA LEU A 247 -11.23 15.25 1.75
C LEU A 247 -10.68 13.81 1.78
N LEU A 248 -9.55 13.53 1.11
CA LEU A 248 -8.90 12.23 1.12
C LEU A 248 -8.29 11.89 2.50
N GLY A 249 -7.76 12.89 3.19
CA GLY A 249 -7.18 12.80 4.54
C GLY A 249 -8.19 12.67 5.68
N GLY A 250 -9.48 12.84 5.39
CA GLY A 250 -10.57 12.73 6.34
C GLY A 250 -10.74 13.97 7.22
N ASN A 251 -11.97 14.21 7.68
CA ASN A 251 -12.36 15.34 8.55
C ASN A 251 -11.88 15.17 10.01
N ILE A 252 -10.60 14.87 10.26
CA ILE A 252 -10.04 14.77 11.63
C ILE A 252 -10.14 16.13 12.37
N VAL A 253 -10.40 17.23 11.64
CA VAL A 253 -10.50 18.59 12.19
C VAL A 253 -11.84 18.88 12.88
N ASP A 254 -12.93 18.20 12.54
CA ASP A 254 -14.24 18.48 13.13
C ASP A 254 -14.42 17.88 14.54
N THR A 255 -13.63 16.86 14.89
CA THR A 255 -13.54 16.40 16.29
C THR A 255 -12.63 17.29 17.14
N LEU A 256 -11.78 18.12 16.53
CA LEU A 256 -10.82 18.97 17.23
C LEU A 256 -11.33 20.41 17.48
N SER A 257 -12.36 20.82 16.74
CA SER A 257 -12.84 22.21 16.74
C SER A 257 -14.08 22.46 17.62
N ALA A 258 -14.70 21.41 18.17
CA ALA A 258 -15.82 21.57 19.10
C ALA A 258 -15.40 21.64 20.57
N ASP A 259 -14.33 20.95 20.98
CA ASP A 259 -13.77 21.05 22.34
C ASP A 259 -12.38 20.39 22.39
N ARG A 260 -11.30 21.17 22.34
CA ARG A 260 -9.90 20.66 22.34
C ARG A 260 -9.54 19.83 23.58
N ASN A 261 -10.34 19.92 24.65
CA ASN A 261 -10.14 19.13 25.87
C ASN A 261 -10.96 17.84 25.94
N LEU A 262 -11.97 17.65 25.08
CA LEU A 262 -12.77 16.40 25.02
C LEU A 262 -12.34 15.49 23.86
N ALA A 263 -11.70 16.04 22.82
CA ALA A 263 -11.22 15.26 21.67
C ALA A 263 -10.07 14.30 22.02
N LEU A 264 -9.17 14.71 22.91
CA LEU A 264 -8.05 13.87 23.37
C LEU A 264 -8.46 12.84 24.43
N ALA A 265 -9.66 12.96 25.00
CA ALA A 265 -10.16 12.02 26.01
C ALA A 265 -10.75 10.75 25.39
N ASN A 266 -11.20 10.77 24.12
CA ASN A 266 -11.80 9.61 23.46
C ASN A 266 -10.84 8.85 22.52
N VAL A 267 -9.74 9.46 22.07
CA VAL A 267 -8.82 8.82 21.12
C VAL A 267 -7.74 7.98 21.81
N ALA A 268 -7.50 8.15 23.12
CA ALA A 268 -6.46 7.42 23.85
C ALA A 268 -6.95 6.29 24.77
N SER A 269 -8.27 6.08 24.92
CA SER A 269 -8.80 5.12 25.92
C SER A 269 -9.22 3.76 25.37
N THR A 270 -9.21 3.53 24.06
CA THR A 270 -9.64 2.24 23.47
C THR A 270 -8.53 1.46 22.77
N ALA A 271 -7.40 2.08 22.41
CA ALA A 271 -6.33 1.38 21.70
C ALA A 271 -5.20 0.84 22.62
N LEU A 272 -5.15 1.21 23.91
CA LEU A 272 -4.01 0.87 24.78
C LEU A 272 -4.35 0.07 26.06
N PHE A 273 -5.59 -0.34 26.29
CA PHE A 273 -5.96 -0.97 27.58
C PHE A 273 -6.61 -2.34 27.50
N SER A 274 -6.63 -2.99 26.32
CA SER A 274 -7.11 -4.38 26.23
C SER A 274 -6.28 -5.38 27.04
N ASN A 275 -5.05 -5.01 27.43
CA ASN A 275 -4.12 -5.96 28.08
C ASN A 275 -3.97 -5.73 29.59
N ILE A 276 -4.37 -4.58 30.16
CA ILE A 276 -4.23 -4.32 31.62
C ILE A 276 -5.44 -4.87 32.40
N GLN A 277 -6.58 -5.04 31.74
CA GLN A 277 -7.81 -5.52 32.38
C GLN A 277 -7.71 -7.00 32.79
N GLN A 278 -6.99 -7.81 32.01
CA GLN A 278 -6.80 -9.24 32.30
C GLN A 278 -5.88 -9.46 33.52
N ASP A 279 -4.76 -8.75 33.57
CA ASP A 279 -3.74 -8.91 34.64
C ASP A 279 -4.27 -8.52 36.03
N ILE A 280 -5.19 -7.55 36.11
CA ILE A 280 -5.76 -7.09 37.40
C ILE A 280 -6.85 -8.04 37.91
N ILE A 281 -7.68 -8.61 37.03
CA ILE A 281 -8.73 -9.57 37.40
C ILE A 281 -8.09 -10.84 37.99
N GLU A 282 -7.00 -11.32 37.39
CA GLU A 282 -6.28 -12.51 37.85
C GLU A 282 -5.51 -12.28 39.16
N ALA A 283 -4.91 -11.10 39.35
CA ALA A 283 -4.14 -10.80 40.57
C ALA A 283 -5.00 -10.46 41.80
N THR A 284 -6.26 -10.03 41.60
CA THR A 284 -7.13 -9.52 42.68
C THR A 284 -8.38 -10.34 42.95
N GLY A 285 -8.75 -11.26 42.05
CA GLY A 285 -9.94 -12.10 42.19
C GLY A 285 -11.27 -11.34 42.06
N LEU A 286 -11.24 -10.13 41.48
CA LEU A 286 -12.44 -9.32 41.27
C LEU A 286 -13.25 -9.88 40.09
N SER A 287 -14.55 -10.09 40.30
CA SER A 287 -15.47 -10.56 39.26
C SER A 287 -15.77 -9.50 38.18
N GLU A 288 -15.58 -8.21 38.51
CA GLU A 288 -15.71 -7.12 37.54
C GLU A 288 -14.91 -5.89 38.00
N PHE A 289 -14.16 -5.27 37.07
CA PHE A 289 -13.42 -4.03 37.30
C PHE A 289 -13.79 -3.00 36.23
N ARG A 290 -14.37 -1.87 36.67
CA ARG A 290 -14.76 -0.75 35.81
C ARG A 290 -14.15 0.54 36.35
N ILE A 291 -13.55 1.32 35.46
CA ILE A 291 -13.09 2.68 35.75
C ILE A 291 -14.05 3.65 35.08
N PHE A 292 -14.53 4.62 35.84
CA PHE A 292 -15.32 5.72 35.31
C PHE A 292 -14.49 7.00 35.39
N PRO A 293 -14.36 7.76 34.29
CA PRO A 293 -13.77 9.08 34.36
C PRO A 293 -14.70 10.00 35.16
N ALA A 294 -14.19 10.57 36.24
CA ALA A 294 -14.88 11.59 37.01
C ALA A 294 -14.24 12.94 36.74
N THR A 295 -15.01 13.90 36.24
CA THR A 295 -14.57 15.30 36.15
C THR A 295 -14.68 15.93 37.53
N ILE A 296 -13.55 16.38 38.09
CA ILE A 296 -13.54 17.20 39.30
C ILE A 296 -13.67 18.66 38.84
N PRO A 297 -14.82 19.34 39.04
CA PRO A 297 -14.89 20.76 38.78
C PRO A 297 -13.93 21.47 39.73
N LYS A 298 -13.00 22.26 39.18
CA LYS A 298 -12.13 23.12 39.99
C LYS A 298 -12.94 24.34 40.45
N SER A 299 -13.66 24.22 41.56
CA SER A 299 -13.89 25.37 42.45
C SER A 299 -12.95 25.26 43.65
N GLY A 300 -12.44 26.41 44.08
CA GLY A 300 -11.40 26.51 45.09
C GLY A 300 -11.71 25.81 46.42
N SER A 301 -10.61 25.33 47.02
CA SER A 301 -10.36 25.19 48.46
C SER A 301 -11.36 24.37 49.30
N GLN A 302 -11.05 23.10 49.54
CA GLN A 302 -10.56 22.56 50.84
C GLN A 302 -10.78 21.03 50.90
N ARG A 303 -9.81 20.36 51.54
CA ARG A 303 -9.69 18.91 51.69
C ARG A 303 -10.93 18.28 52.35
N ALA A 304 -11.47 17.22 51.74
CA ALA A 304 -12.07 16.10 52.45
C ALA A 304 -12.14 14.87 51.51
N SER A 305 -11.33 13.85 51.79
CA SER A 305 -11.51 12.53 51.21
C SER A 305 -12.59 11.82 52.03
N SER A 306 -13.78 11.60 51.48
CA SER A 306 -14.75 10.66 52.05
C SER A 306 -14.86 9.44 51.14
N LEU A 307 -14.43 8.30 51.68
CA LEU A 307 -14.60 6.98 51.06
C LEU A 307 -16.01 6.47 51.42
N GLY A 308 -16.90 6.41 50.43
CA GLY A 308 -18.21 5.78 50.57
C GLY A 308 -18.21 4.39 49.96
N TRP A 309 -18.48 3.37 50.76
CA TRP A 309 -18.66 1.98 50.30
C TRP A 309 -20.14 1.63 50.30
N SER A 310 -20.62 1.07 49.19
CA SER A 310 -21.96 0.52 49.06
C SER A 310 -21.85 -0.94 48.64
N ARG A 311 -22.41 -1.85 49.44
CA ARG A 311 -22.61 -3.27 49.09
C ARG A 311 -24.08 -3.48 48.74
N SER A 312 -24.33 -4.08 47.58
CA SER A 312 -25.63 -4.63 47.21
C SER A 312 -25.44 -6.09 46.83
N TRP A 313 -26.23 -6.98 47.43
CA TRP A 313 -26.28 -8.39 47.08
C TRP A 313 -27.46 -8.63 46.13
N TYR A 314 -27.28 -9.54 45.19
CA TYR A 314 -28.31 -10.46 44.76
C TYR A 314 -27.73 -11.87 44.74
#